data_AF-A0AAE1DWU4-F1
#
_entry.id   AF-A0AAE1DWU4-F1
#
_cell.length_a   1.000
_cell.length_b   1.000
_cell.length_c   1.000
_cell.angle_alpha   90.00
_cell.angle_beta   90.00
_cell.angle_gamma   90.00
#
_symmetry.space_group_name_H-M   'P 1'
#
loop_
_entity.id
_entity.type
_entity.pdbx_description
1 polymer ?
#
loop_
_entity_poly.entity_id
_entity_poly.type
_entity_poly.pdbx_seq_one_letter_code
_entity_poly.pdbx_strand_id
1 'polypeptide(L)'
;MKNYRPVSNIPIISKLIEKIVSSRILQHLAFNNLHTNFQSAYKKHHSTESALLRVADDILRYIDNKKSVLLILLDLSAAFDTIDHDILLARAHSRFGIDGKALYWLNAYLKNRTQTVSIDNNKATPSPLKYGVPQGSVLGPLLFTMYTAPVADIAERHGVNYHLYADDTQLYVPLDNTLETASYQKESIEKCVVEIADWMNSNKLKLNSDKTDVIVFGTNKALIDLNFNSVQIKSSSVPVSSSVKNLGCYLDANFTMSCQINSI
;
A
#
# COMPACT_ATOMS: atom_id res chain seq x y z
N MET A 1 -20.55 -12.92 5.79
CA MET A 1 -19.11 -13.11 5.55
C MET A 1 -18.34 -11.84 5.16
N LYS A 2 -18.97 -10.74 4.70
CA LYS A 2 -18.27 -9.49 4.29
C LYS A 2 -17.31 -8.88 5.33
N ASN A 3 -17.43 -9.22 6.62
CA ASN A 3 -16.66 -8.61 7.71
C ASN A 3 -15.71 -9.59 8.44
N TYR A 4 -15.56 -10.83 8.00
CA TYR A 4 -14.64 -11.79 8.64
C TYR A 4 -13.32 -11.85 7.87
N ARG A 5 -12.19 -11.62 8.55
CA ARG A 5 -10.84 -11.86 8.03
C ARG A 5 -10.30 -13.16 8.65
N PRO A 6 -10.27 -14.28 7.91
CA PRO A 6 -9.76 -15.54 8.46
C PRO A 6 -8.24 -15.47 8.65
N VAL A 7 -7.75 -15.92 9.80
CA VAL A 7 -6.31 -16.07 10.05
C VAL A 7 -5.94 -17.54 9.86
N SER A 8 -4.90 -17.79 9.06
CA SER A 8 -4.39 -19.14 8.84
C SER A 8 -3.64 -19.62 10.08
N ASN A 9 -4.11 -20.72 10.68
CA ASN A 9 -3.37 -21.39 11.74
C ASN A 9 -2.26 -22.28 11.15
N ILE A 10 -1.08 -21.69 10.96
CA ILE A 10 0.07 -22.35 10.34
C ILE A 10 0.86 -23.15 11.38
N PRO A 11 1.31 -24.39 11.07
CA PRO A 11 2.15 -25.19 11.96
C PRO A 11 3.40 -24.44 12.43
N ILE A 12 3.78 -24.64 13.70
CA ILE A 12 4.94 -23.97 14.31
C ILE A 12 6.25 -24.20 13.55
N ILE A 13 6.44 -25.42 13.04
CA ILE A 13 7.63 -25.78 12.24
C ILE A 13 7.67 -24.98 10.94
N SER A 14 6.52 -24.78 10.27
CA SER A 14 6.46 -23.92 9.07
C SER A 14 6.81 -22.48 9.42
N LYS A 15 6.28 -21.93 10.52
CA LYS A 15 6.62 -20.57 10.98
C LYS A 15 8.13 -20.40 11.27
N LEU A 16 8.77 -21.43 11.85
CA LEU A 16 10.21 -21.41 12.09
C LEU A 16 11.01 -21.35 10.78
N ILE A 17 10.66 -22.21 9.82
CA ILE A 17 11.33 -22.24 8.51
C ILE A 17 11.09 -20.91 7.76
N GLU A 18 9.85 -20.41 7.75
CA GLU A 18 9.51 -19.12 7.16
C GLU A 18 10.32 -17.98 7.77
N LYS A 19 10.55 -17.99 9.09
CA LYS A 19 11.38 -16.98 9.77
C LYS A 19 12.84 -17.04 9.32
N ILE A 20 13.41 -18.24 9.16
CA ILE A 20 14.78 -18.42 8.64
C ILE A 20 14.87 -17.91 7.20
N VAL A 21 13.92 -18.30 6.34
CA VAL A 21 13.90 -17.87 4.93
C VAL A 21 13.71 -16.36 4.83
N SER A 22 12.74 -15.80 5.56
CA SER A 22 12.49 -14.35 5.62
C SER A 22 13.74 -13.57 6.05
N SER A 23 14.45 -14.03 7.09
CA SER A 23 15.71 -13.41 7.52
C SER A 23 16.76 -13.39 6.41
N ARG A 24 16.91 -14.48 5.66
CA ARG A 24 17.89 -14.58 4.56
C ARG A 24 17.50 -13.71 3.37
N ILE A 25 16.22 -13.65 3.01
CA ILE A 25 15.73 -12.77 1.95
C ILE A 25 15.95 -11.31 2.35
N LEU A 26 15.58 -10.91 3.56
CA LEU A 26 15.80 -9.55 4.04
C LEU A 26 17.28 -9.15 4.06
N GLN A 27 18.18 -10.06 4.46
CA GLN A 27 19.63 -9.82 4.37
C GLN A 27 20.10 -9.62 2.94
N HIS A 28 19.63 -10.43 1.99
CA HIS A 28 19.93 -10.28 0.57
C HIS A 28 19.42 -8.95 0.01
N LEU A 29 18.18 -8.57 0.33
CA LEU A 29 17.61 -7.30 -0.10
C LEU A 29 18.39 -6.11 0.45
N ALA A 30 18.81 -6.17 1.71
CA ALA A 30 19.60 -5.12 2.34
C ALA A 30 21.00 -5.01 1.74
N PHE A 31 21.69 -6.14 1.58
CA PHE A 31 23.06 -6.19 1.02
C PHE A 31 23.14 -5.62 -0.40
N ASN A 32 22.09 -5.85 -1.21
CA ASN A 32 22.03 -5.43 -2.61
C ASN A 32 21.25 -4.12 -2.83
N ASN A 33 20.82 -3.41 -1.77
CA ASN A 33 20.01 -2.19 -1.85
C ASN A 33 18.72 -2.34 -2.69
N LEU A 34 18.03 -3.48 -2.54
CA LEU A 34 16.83 -3.84 -3.32
C LEU A 34 15.51 -3.44 -2.63
N HIS A 35 15.57 -2.71 -1.52
CA HIS A 35 14.38 -2.27 -0.80
C HIS A 35 13.73 -1.06 -1.47
N THR A 36 12.39 -1.02 -1.45
CA THR A 36 11.65 0.21 -1.70
C THR A 36 11.94 1.22 -0.58
N ASN A 37 12.29 2.45 -0.95
CA ASN A 37 12.73 3.48 -0.01
C ASN A 37 11.63 3.89 0.97
N PHE A 38 10.44 4.23 0.45
CA PHE A 38 9.29 4.67 1.24
C PHE A 38 8.27 3.54 1.45
N GLN A 39 8.75 2.41 2.00
CA GLN A 39 7.95 1.29 2.46
C GLN A 39 8.25 1.01 3.93
N SER A 40 7.25 1.17 4.79
CA SER A 40 7.39 1.01 6.24
C SER A 40 6.77 -0.27 6.79
N ALA A 41 5.87 -0.93 6.05
CA ALA A 41 5.28 -2.17 6.55
C ALA A 41 6.30 -3.31 6.56
N TYR A 42 6.23 -4.11 7.63
CA TYR A 42 7.03 -5.33 7.82
C TYR A 42 8.55 -5.12 7.75
N LYS A 43 9.00 -3.88 7.93
CA LYS A 43 10.41 -3.50 7.95
C LYS A 43 10.85 -3.26 9.39
N LYS A 44 12.03 -3.78 9.73
CA LYS A 44 12.60 -3.58 11.06
C LYS A 44 12.83 -2.08 11.31
N HIS A 45 12.48 -1.60 12.50
CA HIS A 45 12.57 -0.18 12.89
C HIS A 45 11.57 0.76 12.20
N HIS A 46 10.55 0.21 11.54
CA HIS A 46 9.43 0.98 11.00
C HIS A 46 8.11 0.55 11.68
N SER A 47 7.16 1.48 11.70
CA SER A 47 5.81 1.34 12.25
C SER A 47 4.82 2.19 11.47
N THR A 48 3.52 2.06 11.78
CA THR A 48 2.50 2.99 11.28
C THR A 48 2.83 4.44 11.65
N GLU A 49 3.36 4.66 12.85
CA GLU A 49 3.78 5.99 13.33
C GLU A 49 4.90 6.56 12.46
N SER A 50 5.91 5.76 12.11
CA SER A 50 7.00 6.23 11.23
C SER A 50 6.50 6.62 9.83
N ALA A 51 5.50 5.91 9.32
CA ALA A 51 4.88 6.19 8.04
C ALA A 51 4.06 7.49 8.09
N LEU A 52 3.21 7.61 9.11
CA LEU A 52 2.40 8.82 9.35
C LEU A 52 3.29 10.04 9.59
N LEU A 53 4.32 9.92 10.42
CA LEU A 53 5.24 11.00 10.74
C LEU A 53 5.97 11.48 9.48
N ARG A 54 6.42 10.57 8.62
CA ARG A 54 7.08 10.94 7.36
C ARG A 54 6.16 11.77 6.46
N VAL A 55 4.93 11.32 6.24
CA VAL A 55 3.97 12.00 5.37
C VAL A 55 3.51 13.32 6.00
N ALA A 56 3.27 13.34 7.30
CA ALA A 56 2.93 14.55 8.06
C ALA A 56 4.04 15.62 7.96
N ASP A 57 5.30 15.24 8.19
CA ASP A 57 6.46 16.13 8.10
C ASP A 57 6.60 16.71 6.69
N ASP A 58 6.44 15.91 5.63
CA ASP A 58 6.46 16.42 4.26
C ASP A 58 5.31 17.40 3.99
N ILE A 59 4.09 17.07 4.42
CA ILE A 59 2.92 17.96 4.27
C ILE A 59 3.18 19.30 4.96
N LEU A 60 3.60 19.27 6.23
CA LEU A 60 3.86 20.48 7.01
C LEU A 60 4.97 21.32 6.39
N ARG A 61 6.06 20.71 5.91
CA ARG A 61 7.13 21.43 5.20
C ARG A 61 6.64 22.11 3.93
N TYR A 62 5.75 21.49 3.16
CA TYR A 62 5.17 22.15 2.00
C TYR A 62 4.27 23.32 2.39
N ILE A 63 3.47 23.17 3.45
CA ILE A 63 2.62 24.24 3.99
C ILE A 63 3.46 25.42 4.49
N ASP A 64 4.55 25.16 5.21
CA ASP A 64 5.49 26.19 5.68
C ASP A 64 6.14 26.95 4.51
N ASN A 65 6.34 26.26 3.38
CA ASN A 65 6.77 26.86 2.12
C ASN A 65 5.63 27.51 1.32
N LYS A 66 4.50 27.80 1.98
CA LYS A 66 3.32 28.44 1.41
C LYS A 66 2.73 27.67 0.23
N LYS A 67 2.80 26.34 0.24
CA LYS A 67 2.13 25.47 -0.76
C LYS A 67 0.95 24.75 -0.11
N SER A 68 0.01 24.33 -0.94
CA SER A 68 -0.99 23.33 -0.53
C SER A 68 -0.48 21.92 -0.85
N VAL A 69 -1.13 20.88 -0.37
CA VAL A 69 -0.75 19.48 -0.66
C VAL A 69 -1.98 18.66 -0.97
N LEU A 70 -1.98 17.99 -2.12
CA LEU A 70 -2.99 17.00 -2.47
C LEU A 70 -2.50 15.62 -2.03
N LEU A 71 -3.27 14.93 -1.19
CA LEU A 71 -3.02 13.56 -0.74
C LEU A 71 -4.16 12.65 -1.21
N ILE A 72 -3.79 11.51 -1.77
CA ILE A 72 -4.68 10.42 -2.17
C ILE A 72 -4.29 9.17 -1.39
N LEU A 73 -5.27 8.57 -0.73
CA LEU A 73 -5.15 7.32 0.02
C LEU A 73 -5.83 6.22 -0.78
N LEU A 74 -5.05 5.23 -1.21
CA LEU A 74 -5.51 4.09 -1.99
C LEU A 74 -5.61 2.85 -1.08
N ASP A 75 -6.77 2.19 -1.09
CA ASP A 75 -7.05 0.92 -0.39
C ASP A 75 -7.13 -0.23 -1.41
N LEU A 76 -6.52 -1.38 -1.09
CA LEU A 76 -6.65 -2.59 -1.90
C LEU A 76 -7.74 -3.52 -1.32
N SER A 77 -8.52 -4.12 -2.22
CA SER A 77 -9.47 -5.17 -1.85
C SER A 77 -8.77 -6.53 -1.74
N ALA A 78 -8.81 -7.14 -0.56
CA ALA A 78 -8.31 -8.50 -0.31
C ALA A 78 -6.87 -8.72 -0.83
N ALA A 79 -5.97 -7.79 -0.51
CA ALA A 79 -4.65 -7.69 -1.13
C ALA A 79 -3.80 -8.95 -0.95
N PHE A 80 -3.82 -9.56 0.24
CA PHE A 80 -3.09 -10.80 0.52
C PHE A 80 -3.68 -12.04 -0.17
N ASP A 81 -4.97 -12.05 -0.49
CA ASP A 81 -5.68 -13.20 -1.06
C ASP A 81 -5.60 -13.24 -2.59
N THR A 82 -5.13 -12.15 -3.21
CA THR A 82 -5.14 -11.95 -4.67
C THR A 82 -3.77 -12.10 -5.33
N ILE A 83 -2.73 -12.42 -4.54
CA ILE A 83 -1.36 -12.57 -5.04
C ILE A 83 -1.26 -13.75 -5.99
N ASP A 84 -0.89 -13.48 -7.24
CA ASP A 84 -0.59 -14.51 -8.22
C ASP A 84 0.81 -15.08 -7.98
N HIS A 85 0.90 -16.41 -7.85
CA HIS A 85 2.15 -17.08 -7.49
C HIS A 85 3.19 -17.01 -8.60
N ASP A 86 2.78 -17.10 -9.86
CA ASP A 86 3.70 -17.07 -11.00
C ASP A 86 4.29 -15.67 -11.17
N ILE A 87 3.45 -14.62 -11.07
CA ILE A 87 3.91 -13.23 -11.08
C ILE A 87 4.87 -12.96 -9.90
N LEU A 88 4.54 -13.45 -8.70
CA LEU A 88 5.40 -13.29 -7.52
C LEU A 88 6.78 -13.94 -7.73
N LEU A 89 6.82 -15.17 -8.24
CA LEU A 89 8.07 -15.90 -8.48
C LEU A 89 8.90 -15.24 -9.59
N ALA A 90 8.25 -14.85 -10.69
CA ALA A 90 8.90 -14.12 -11.78
C ALA A 90 9.51 -12.80 -11.28
N ARG A 91 8.82 -12.08 -10.39
CA ARG A 91 9.31 -10.85 -9.77
C ARG A 91 10.44 -11.10 -8.78
N ALA A 92 10.33 -12.13 -7.94
CA ALA A 92 11.39 -12.56 -7.03
C ALA A 92 12.70 -12.82 -7.79
N HIS A 93 12.61 -13.45 -8.95
CA HIS A 93 13.77 -13.69 -9.82
C HIS A 93 14.26 -12.42 -10.51
N SER A 94 13.41 -11.78 -11.32
CA SER A 94 13.82 -10.69 -12.23
C SER A 94 14.16 -9.39 -11.53
N ARG A 95 13.42 -9.01 -10.49
CA ARG A 95 13.65 -7.74 -9.77
C ARG A 95 14.59 -7.90 -8.59
N PHE A 96 14.46 -9.01 -7.86
CA PHE A 96 15.18 -9.20 -6.60
C PHE A 96 16.37 -10.16 -6.70
N GLY A 97 16.61 -10.75 -7.87
CA GLY A 97 17.74 -11.66 -8.09
C GLY A 97 17.68 -12.94 -7.25
N ILE A 98 16.49 -13.34 -6.78
CA ILE A 98 16.31 -14.58 -6.02
C ILE A 98 16.24 -15.73 -7.01
N ASP A 99 17.23 -16.63 -6.96
CA ASP A 99 17.35 -17.72 -7.91
C ASP A 99 17.73 -19.07 -7.25
N GLY A 100 17.81 -20.12 -8.08
CA GLY A 100 18.25 -21.45 -7.71
C GLY A 100 17.41 -22.06 -6.59
N LYS A 101 18.08 -22.54 -5.55
CA LYS A 101 17.42 -23.23 -4.43
C LYS A 101 16.44 -22.34 -3.66
N ALA A 102 16.70 -21.04 -3.57
CA ALA A 102 15.83 -20.11 -2.87
C ALA A 102 14.51 -19.91 -3.64
N LEU A 103 14.59 -19.69 -4.95
CA LEU A 103 13.41 -19.57 -5.82
C LEU A 103 12.63 -20.88 -5.89
N TYR A 104 13.32 -22.01 -6.02
CA TYR A 104 12.70 -23.34 -5.97
C TYR A 104 11.93 -23.56 -4.66
N TRP A 105 12.52 -23.17 -3.52
CA TRP A 105 11.87 -23.27 -2.23
C TRP A 105 10.62 -22.38 -2.14
N LEU A 106 10.67 -21.14 -2.64
CA LEU A 106 9.50 -20.25 -2.70
C LEU A 106 8.37 -20.85 -3.54
N ASN A 107 8.71 -21.43 -4.70
CA ASN A 107 7.73 -22.11 -5.54
C ASN A 107 7.10 -23.30 -4.81
N ALA A 108 7.91 -24.15 -4.16
CA ALA A 108 7.41 -25.27 -3.38
C ALA A 108 6.55 -24.82 -2.18
N TYR A 109 6.88 -23.68 -1.55
CA TYR A 109 6.13 -23.11 -0.43
C TYR A 109 4.73 -22.61 -0.86
N LEU A 110 4.60 -22.09 -2.08
CA LEU A 110 3.35 -21.50 -2.60
C LEU A 110 2.46 -22.53 -3.31
N LYS A 111 3.04 -23.54 -3.94
CA LYS A 111 2.33 -24.49 -4.81
C LYS A 111 1.54 -25.55 -4.01
N ASN A 112 0.47 -26.06 -4.62
CA ASN A 112 -0.37 -27.16 -4.12
C ASN A 112 -0.94 -26.94 -2.71
N ARG A 113 -1.11 -25.69 -2.32
CA ARG A 113 -1.72 -25.35 -1.03
C ARG A 113 -3.21 -25.62 -1.04
N THR A 114 -3.73 -25.99 0.11
CA THR A 114 -5.17 -26.11 0.34
C THR A 114 -5.53 -25.37 1.62
N GLN A 115 -6.78 -24.92 1.70
CA GLN A 115 -7.35 -24.33 2.90
C GLN A 115 -8.68 -25.01 3.23
N THR A 116 -9.04 -24.99 4.52
CA THR A 116 -10.27 -25.56 5.05
C THR A 116 -10.80 -24.65 6.13
N VAL A 117 -12.11 -24.44 6.16
CA VAL A 117 -12.78 -23.69 7.23
C VAL A 117 -13.20 -24.69 8.31
N SER A 118 -13.04 -24.32 9.57
CA SER A 118 -13.59 -25.08 10.70
C SER A 118 -14.35 -24.16 11.65
N ILE A 119 -15.56 -24.57 12.01
CA ILE A 119 -16.48 -23.86 12.91
C ILE A 119 -17.11 -24.92 13.82
N ASP A 120 -17.02 -24.74 15.14
CA ASP A 120 -17.67 -25.59 16.15
C ASP A 120 -17.55 -27.10 15.85
N ASN A 121 -16.30 -27.59 15.77
CA ASN A 121 -15.91 -28.97 15.44
C ASN A 121 -16.30 -29.50 14.05
N ASN A 122 -17.00 -28.71 13.24
CA ASN A 122 -17.23 -29.05 11.84
C ASN A 122 -16.08 -28.55 10.98
N LYS A 123 -15.67 -29.35 9.99
CA LYS A 123 -14.59 -29.04 9.06
C LYS A 123 -15.09 -29.18 7.63
N ALA A 124 -14.93 -28.12 6.85
CA ALA A 124 -15.29 -28.12 5.44
C ALA A 124 -14.35 -29.00 4.61
N THR A 125 -14.75 -29.31 3.37
CA THR A 125 -13.88 -29.96 2.41
C THR A 125 -12.69 -29.04 2.06
N PRO A 126 -11.45 -29.56 2.00
CA PRO A 126 -10.30 -28.76 1.56
C PRO A 126 -10.50 -28.18 0.16
N SER A 127 -10.19 -26.90 0.00
CA SER A 127 -10.22 -26.19 -1.27
C SER A 127 -8.80 -25.75 -1.66
N PRO A 128 -8.39 -25.89 -2.93
CA PRO A 128 -7.10 -25.41 -3.41
C PRO A 128 -6.96 -23.89 -3.23
N LEU A 129 -5.81 -23.45 -2.71
CA LEU A 129 -5.44 -22.05 -2.59
C LEU A 129 -4.53 -21.68 -3.77
N LYS A 130 -5.14 -21.25 -4.87
CA LYS A 130 -4.43 -20.91 -6.13
C LYS A 130 -3.80 -19.52 -6.11
N TYR A 131 -4.33 -18.63 -5.28
CA TYR A 131 -3.90 -17.25 -5.16
C TYR A 131 -3.68 -16.92 -3.69
N GLY A 132 -2.93 -15.86 -3.48
CA GLY A 132 -2.69 -15.28 -2.19
C GLY A 132 -1.54 -15.91 -1.43
N VAL A 133 -1.21 -15.25 -0.33
CA VAL A 133 -0.29 -15.76 0.68
C VAL A 133 -1.02 -15.82 2.02
N PRO A 134 -0.67 -16.74 2.92
CA PRO A 134 -1.50 -17.01 4.08
C PRO A 134 -1.49 -15.83 5.05
N GLN A 135 -2.66 -15.35 5.42
CA GLN A 135 -2.79 -14.38 6.48
C GLN A 135 -2.34 -15.01 7.82
N GLY A 136 -1.36 -14.41 8.50
CA GLY A 136 -0.74 -14.99 9.70
C GLY A 136 0.53 -15.83 9.45
N SER A 137 0.97 -15.92 8.18
CA SER A 137 2.33 -16.38 7.86
C SER A 137 3.37 -15.34 8.22
N VAL A 138 4.59 -15.79 8.48
CA VAL A 138 5.76 -14.93 8.69
C VAL A 138 6.24 -14.40 7.35
N LEU A 139 6.13 -15.20 6.29
CA LEU A 139 6.69 -14.87 4.98
C LEU A 139 5.71 -14.08 4.09
N GLY A 140 4.40 -14.29 4.21
CA GLY A 140 3.39 -13.64 3.39
C GLY A 140 3.50 -12.10 3.36
N PRO A 141 3.64 -11.42 4.51
CA PRO A 141 3.89 -9.98 4.56
C PRO A 141 5.07 -9.51 3.71
N LEU A 142 6.21 -10.20 3.80
CA LEU A 142 7.40 -9.89 3.00
C LEU A 142 7.12 -10.10 1.51
N LEU A 143 6.53 -11.23 1.15
CA LEU A 143 6.20 -11.54 -0.25
C LEU A 143 5.24 -10.51 -0.85
N PHE A 144 4.29 -10.01 -0.05
CA PHE A 144 3.38 -8.96 -0.48
C PHE A 144 4.13 -7.66 -0.79
N THR A 145 5.04 -7.21 0.10
CA THR A 145 5.84 -5.99 -0.17
C THR A 145 6.72 -6.13 -1.40
N MET A 146 7.30 -7.32 -1.63
CA MET A 146 8.06 -7.61 -2.84
C MET A 146 7.14 -7.59 -4.08
N TYR A 147 5.91 -8.10 -3.94
CA TYR A 147 4.94 -8.11 -5.02
C TYR A 147 4.56 -6.69 -5.44
N THR A 148 4.26 -5.80 -4.49
CA THR A 148 3.79 -4.43 -4.76
C THR A 148 4.91 -3.42 -4.98
N ALA A 149 6.18 -3.81 -4.85
CA ALA A 149 7.33 -2.92 -5.00
C ALA A 149 7.30 -2.02 -6.26
N PRO A 150 6.86 -2.47 -7.46
CA PRO A 150 6.82 -1.61 -8.65
C PRO A 150 5.85 -0.42 -8.58
N VAL A 151 4.92 -0.38 -7.62
CA VAL A 151 4.05 0.79 -7.39
C VAL A 151 4.89 2.04 -7.09
N ALA A 152 5.99 1.87 -6.35
CA ALA A 152 6.95 2.94 -6.08
C ALA A 152 7.57 3.49 -7.37
N ASP A 153 8.01 2.61 -8.28
CA ASP A 153 8.63 3.01 -9.55
C ASP A 153 7.66 3.80 -10.43
N ILE A 154 6.35 3.50 -10.37
CA ILE A 154 5.32 4.26 -11.07
C ILE A 154 5.21 5.66 -10.46
N ALA A 155 5.08 5.76 -9.13
CA ALA A 155 4.99 7.05 -8.45
C ALA A 155 6.19 7.95 -8.73
N GLU A 156 7.41 7.40 -8.67
CA GLU A 156 8.65 8.12 -8.95
C GLU A 156 8.72 8.65 -10.39
N ARG A 157 8.30 7.86 -11.38
CA ARG A 157 8.26 8.31 -12.79
C ARG A 157 7.31 9.49 -13.03
N HIS A 158 6.22 9.57 -12.28
CA HIS A 158 5.27 10.70 -12.32
C HIS A 158 5.68 11.87 -11.43
N GLY A 159 6.83 11.78 -10.73
CA GLY A 159 7.26 12.81 -9.77
C GLY A 159 6.31 12.94 -8.57
N VAL A 160 5.57 11.87 -8.25
CA VAL A 160 4.61 11.82 -7.13
C VAL A 160 5.31 11.27 -5.90
N ASN A 161 5.20 11.99 -4.78
CA ASN A 161 5.70 11.47 -3.51
C ASN A 161 4.77 10.34 -3.04
N TYR A 162 5.35 9.34 -2.39
CA TYR A 162 4.60 8.19 -1.95
C TYR A 162 5.05 7.69 -0.58
N HIS A 163 4.17 6.97 0.09
CA HIS A 163 4.52 6.14 1.22
C HIS A 163 3.64 4.89 1.23
N LEU A 164 4.27 3.72 1.28
CA LEU A 164 3.60 2.44 1.29
C LEU A 164 3.59 1.88 2.71
N TYR A 165 2.46 1.30 3.09
CA TYR A 165 2.33 0.51 4.30
C TYR A 165 1.39 -0.66 4.05
N ALA A 166 1.95 -1.83 3.74
CA ALA A 166 1.18 -3.02 3.37
C ALA A 166 0.24 -2.68 2.21
N ASP A 167 -1.07 -2.91 2.36
CA ASP A 167 -2.11 -2.60 1.39
C ASP A 167 -2.51 -1.11 1.33
N ASP A 168 -2.08 -0.29 2.28
CA ASP A 168 -2.31 1.16 2.25
C ASP A 168 -1.23 1.85 1.41
N THR A 169 -1.66 2.59 0.38
CA THR A 169 -0.78 3.39 -0.48
C THR A 169 -1.14 4.86 -0.37
N GLN A 170 -0.18 5.68 0.05
CA GLN A 170 -0.33 7.13 0.22
C GLN A 170 0.43 7.80 -0.93
N LEU A 171 -0.25 8.64 -1.71
CA LEU A 171 0.33 9.39 -2.84
C LEU A 171 0.06 10.87 -2.63
N TYR A 172 1.07 11.71 -2.76
CA TYR A 172 0.90 13.15 -2.54
C TYR A 172 1.83 14.00 -3.37
N VAL A 173 1.33 15.19 -3.72
CA VAL A 173 2.08 16.21 -4.46
C VAL A 173 1.86 17.58 -3.83
N PRO A 174 2.90 18.43 -3.78
CA PRO A 174 2.68 19.84 -3.48
C PRO A 174 1.86 20.48 -4.61
N LEU A 175 1.03 21.43 -4.23
CA LEU A 175 0.26 22.30 -5.10
C LEU A 175 0.78 23.72 -4.93
N ASP A 176 1.26 24.32 -6.02
CA ASP A 176 1.64 25.72 -6.03
C ASP A 176 0.40 26.63 -5.94
N ASN A 177 0.61 27.91 -5.58
CA ASN A 177 -0.49 28.85 -5.33
C ASN A 177 -1.16 29.36 -6.61
N THR A 178 -0.61 29.05 -7.79
CA THR A 178 -1.21 29.38 -9.08
C THR A 178 -2.08 28.23 -9.55
N LEU A 179 -3.33 28.53 -9.91
CA LEU A 179 -4.30 27.52 -10.34
C LEU A 179 -3.80 26.71 -11.53
N GLU A 180 -3.08 27.33 -12.46
CA GLU A 180 -2.51 26.66 -13.64
C GLU A 180 -1.51 25.57 -13.25
N THR A 181 -0.51 25.90 -12.43
CA THR A 181 0.53 24.95 -11.98
C THR A 181 -0.05 23.88 -11.08
N ALA A 182 -0.95 24.25 -10.16
CA ALA A 182 -1.67 23.30 -9.31
C ALA A 182 -2.52 22.31 -10.12
N SER A 183 -3.13 22.78 -11.22
CA SER A 183 -3.92 21.91 -12.10
C SER A 183 -3.04 20.88 -12.81
N TYR A 184 -1.85 21.28 -13.26
CA TYR A 184 -0.87 20.35 -13.82
C TYR A 184 -0.38 19.33 -12.77
N GLN A 185 -0.09 19.77 -11.55
CA GLN A 185 0.32 18.88 -10.44
C GLN A 185 -0.78 17.88 -10.09
N LYS A 186 -2.04 18.34 -10.04
CA LYS A 186 -3.22 17.49 -9.87
C LYS A 186 -3.35 16.48 -11.02
N GLU A 187 -3.20 16.91 -12.27
CA GLU A 187 -3.27 16.00 -13.43
C GLU A 187 -2.15 14.95 -13.40
N SER A 188 -0.95 15.31 -12.93
CA SER A 188 0.19 14.38 -12.79
C SER A 188 -0.12 13.26 -11.80
N ILE A 189 -0.67 13.59 -10.63
CA ILE A 189 -1.05 12.57 -9.65
C ILE A 189 -2.26 11.75 -10.13
N GLU A 190 -3.21 12.33 -10.87
CA GLU A 190 -4.31 11.60 -11.50
C GLU A 190 -3.81 10.54 -12.50
N LYS A 191 -2.89 10.93 -13.40
CA LYS A 191 -2.24 10.02 -14.34
C LYS A 191 -1.46 8.91 -13.63
N CYS A 192 -0.76 9.26 -12.56
CA CYS A 192 -0.06 8.29 -11.71
C CYS A 192 -1.02 7.26 -11.12
N VAL A 193 -2.14 7.69 -10.53
CA VAL A 193 -3.13 6.77 -9.95
C VAL A 193 -3.77 5.88 -11.01
N VAL A 194 -4.06 6.41 -12.21
CA VAL A 194 -4.59 5.62 -13.33
C VAL A 194 -3.60 4.50 -13.71
N GLU A 195 -2.32 4.84 -13.87
CA GLU A 195 -1.28 3.84 -14.20
C GLU A 195 -1.09 2.82 -13.07
N ILE A 196 -1.10 3.25 -11.80
CA ILE A 196 -1.06 2.35 -10.65
C ILE A 196 -2.26 1.39 -10.68
N ALA A 197 -3.47 1.90 -10.95
CA ALA A 197 -4.67 1.09 -11.01
C ALA A 197 -4.66 0.08 -12.18
N ASP A 198 -4.13 0.46 -13.34
CA ASP A 198 -3.93 -0.44 -14.48
C ASP A 198 -2.87 -1.50 -14.20
N TRP A 199 -1.76 -1.09 -13.59
CA TRP A 199 -0.70 -2.00 -13.17
C TRP A 199 -1.22 -3.01 -12.14
N MET A 200 -1.95 -2.55 -11.12
CA MET A 200 -2.55 -3.41 -10.10
C MET A 200 -3.46 -4.45 -10.76
N ASN A 201 -4.34 -4.03 -11.67
CA ASN A 201 -5.25 -4.93 -12.37
C ASN A 201 -4.51 -5.99 -13.22
N SER A 202 -3.49 -5.58 -13.99
CA SER A 202 -2.63 -6.50 -14.74
C SER A 202 -1.88 -7.49 -13.83
N ASN A 203 -1.62 -7.09 -12.59
CA ASN A 203 -0.98 -7.91 -11.55
C ASN A 203 -2.00 -8.55 -10.59
N LYS A 204 -3.26 -8.73 -11.02
CA LYS A 204 -4.32 -9.42 -10.25
C LYS A 204 -4.69 -8.77 -8.92
N LEU A 205 -4.22 -7.55 -8.64
CA LEU A 205 -4.63 -6.76 -7.49
C LEU A 205 -5.85 -5.90 -7.88
N LYS A 206 -6.71 -5.66 -6.89
CA LYS A 206 -7.91 -4.84 -7.09
C LYS A 206 -7.87 -3.60 -6.20
N LEU A 207 -7.73 -2.44 -6.83
CA LEU A 207 -7.91 -1.16 -6.15
C LEU A 207 -9.38 -0.99 -5.75
N ASN A 208 -9.60 -0.47 -4.56
CA ASN A 208 -10.92 -0.19 -4.01
C ASN A 208 -11.28 1.29 -4.20
N SER A 209 -12.03 1.58 -5.27
CA SER A 209 -12.50 2.94 -5.57
C SER A 209 -13.34 3.53 -4.43
N ASP A 210 -14.16 2.71 -3.78
CA ASP A 210 -15.14 3.17 -2.78
C ASP A 210 -14.48 3.51 -1.44
N LYS A 211 -13.24 3.05 -1.23
CA LYS A 211 -12.41 3.39 -0.07
C LYS A 211 -11.22 4.28 -0.42
N THR A 212 -11.19 4.81 -1.64
CA THR A 212 -10.17 5.79 -2.01
C THR A 212 -10.57 7.14 -1.43
N ASP A 213 -9.70 7.70 -0.60
CA ASP A 213 -9.92 8.98 0.06
C ASP A 213 -8.98 10.04 -0.53
N VAL A 214 -9.48 11.27 -0.67
CA VAL A 214 -8.72 12.40 -1.19
C VAL A 214 -8.86 13.57 -0.24
N ILE A 215 -7.76 14.27 0.05
CA ILE A 215 -7.75 15.48 0.86
C ILE A 215 -6.76 16.49 0.31
N VAL A 216 -7.10 17.78 0.43
CA VAL A 216 -6.18 18.87 0.14
C VAL A 216 -5.86 19.59 1.45
N PHE A 217 -4.59 19.63 1.82
CA PHE A 217 -4.09 20.37 2.96
C PHE A 217 -3.62 21.76 2.55
N GLY A 218 -3.86 22.75 3.40
CA GLY A 218 -3.38 24.11 3.16
C GLY A 218 -4.12 25.13 4.02
N THR A 219 -3.77 26.40 3.86
CA THR A 219 -4.52 27.48 4.53
C THR A 219 -5.90 27.63 3.92
N ASN A 220 -6.91 28.04 4.70
CA ASN A 220 -8.28 28.28 4.21
C ASN A 220 -8.31 29.14 2.94
N LYS A 221 -7.46 30.19 2.87
CA LYS A 221 -7.36 31.04 1.69
C LYS A 221 -6.88 30.26 0.46
N ALA A 222 -5.80 29.49 0.59
CA ALA A 222 -5.26 28.70 -0.51
C ALA A 222 -6.24 27.62 -0.99
N LEU A 223 -6.98 26.99 -0.07
CA LEU A 223 -7.99 25.99 -0.40
C LEU A 223 -9.15 26.59 -1.21
N ILE A 224 -9.61 27.79 -0.81
CA ILE A 224 -10.64 28.54 -1.56
C ILE A 224 -10.13 28.95 -2.94
N ASP A 225 -8.89 29.46 -3.02
CA ASP A 225 -8.29 29.94 -4.26
C ASP A 225 -8.06 28.78 -5.27
N LEU A 226 -7.71 27.57 -4.79
CA LEU A 226 -7.55 26.37 -5.62
C LEU A 226 -8.88 25.75 -6.08
N ASN A 227 -9.91 25.76 -5.21
CA ASN A 227 -11.25 25.23 -5.50
C ASN A 227 -11.28 23.80 -6.10
N PHE A 228 -10.39 22.93 -5.63
CA PHE A 228 -10.36 21.52 -6.03
C PHE A 228 -11.41 20.73 -5.25
N ASN A 229 -12.51 20.39 -5.93
CA ASN A 229 -13.63 19.67 -5.32
C ASN A 229 -13.53 18.14 -5.50
N SER A 230 -12.76 17.67 -6.48
CA SER A 230 -12.60 16.25 -6.77
C SER A 230 -11.33 15.95 -7.57
N VAL A 231 -10.94 14.68 -7.56
CA VAL A 231 -9.85 14.11 -8.35
C VAL A 231 -10.43 13.02 -9.25
N GLN A 232 -10.05 13.03 -10.53
CA GLN A 232 -10.46 12.04 -11.51
C GLN A 232 -9.56 10.81 -11.44
N ILE A 233 -10.16 9.66 -11.16
CA ILE A 233 -9.49 8.36 -11.17
C ILE A 233 -10.23 7.48 -12.18
N LYS A 234 -9.62 7.31 -13.36
CA LYS A 234 -10.24 6.63 -14.51
C LYS A 234 -11.59 7.26 -14.87
N SER A 235 -12.67 6.49 -14.77
CA SER A 235 -14.05 6.93 -15.05
C SER A 235 -14.78 7.45 -13.80
N SER A 236 -14.12 7.48 -12.65
CA SER A 236 -14.72 7.83 -11.36
C SER A 236 -14.15 9.16 -10.86
N SER A 237 -15.03 10.01 -10.33
CA SER A 237 -14.66 11.25 -9.66
C SER A 237 -14.69 11.04 -8.16
N VAL A 238 -13.55 11.15 -7.49
CA VAL A 238 -13.45 11.02 -6.03
C VAL A 238 -13.48 12.41 -5.40
N PRO A 239 -14.46 12.71 -4.52
CA PRO A 239 -14.57 14.02 -3.89
C PRO A 239 -13.41 14.27 -2.92
N VAL A 240 -13.03 15.55 -2.80
CA VAL A 240 -12.09 15.99 -1.76
C VAL A 240 -12.83 16.06 -0.42
N SER A 241 -12.34 15.31 0.56
CA SER A 241 -12.87 15.26 1.92
C SER A 241 -12.20 16.32 2.80
N SER A 242 -12.93 16.83 3.79
CA SER A 242 -12.40 17.76 4.81
C SER A 242 -11.56 17.05 5.88
N SER A 243 -11.76 15.74 6.04
CA SER A 243 -10.98 14.88 6.91
C SER A 243 -10.93 13.47 6.33
N VAL A 244 -9.80 12.78 6.52
CA VAL A 244 -9.55 11.41 6.06
C VAL A 244 -8.94 10.57 7.16
N LYS A 245 -9.07 9.24 7.08
CA LYS A 245 -8.45 8.30 8.01
C LYS A 245 -7.24 7.62 7.36
N ASN A 246 -6.04 7.96 7.83
CA ASN A 246 -4.79 7.40 7.35
C ASN A 246 -4.16 6.51 8.43
N LEU A 247 -3.91 5.23 8.15
CA LEU A 247 -3.31 4.25 9.06
C LEU A 247 -3.88 4.25 10.50
N GLY A 248 -5.18 4.52 10.63
CA GLY A 248 -5.88 4.56 11.92
C GLY A 248 -6.04 5.94 12.55
N CYS A 249 -5.35 6.97 12.03
CA CYS A 249 -5.42 8.34 12.53
C CYS A 249 -6.24 9.24 11.60
N TYR A 250 -7.06 10.13 12.16
CA TYR A 250 -7.77 11.16 11.42
C TYR A 250 -6.88 12.36 11.15
N LEU A 251 -6.84 12.78 9.89
CA LEU A 251 -6.18 14.00 9.42
C LEU A 251 -7.27 14.95 8.90
N ASP A 252 -7.22 16.22 9.27
CA ASP A 252 -8.10 17.27 8.74
C ASP A 252 -7.32 18.23 7.82
N ALA A 253 -8.04 18.92 6.93
CA ALA A 253 -7.43 19.75 5.87
C ALA A 253 -6.54 20.89 6.39
N ASN A 254 -6.77 21.35 7.63
CA ASN A 254 -5.97 22.40 8.26
C ASN A 254 -4.88 21.82 9.19
N PHE A 255 -4.76 20.49 9.25
CA PHE A 255 -3.83 19.76 10.09
C PHE A 255 -3.96 20.10 11.59
N THR A 256 -5.16 20.46 12.07
CA THR A 256 -5.38 20.86 13.47
C THR A 256 -5.51 19.68 14.43
N MET A 257 -5.61 18.46 13.90
CA MET A 257 -5.83 17.21 14.64
C MET A 257 -7.16 17.18 15.43
N SER A 258 -8.07 18.12 15.18
CA SER A 258 -9.30 18.25 15.95
C SER A 258 -10.21 17.03 15.79
N CYS A 259 -10.30 16.47 14.58
CA CYS A 259 -11.06 15.26 14.33
C CYS A 259 -10.50 14.06 15.11
N GLN A 260 -9.17 13.94 15.20
CA GLN A 260 -8.52 12.86 15.95
C GLN A 260 -8.81 12.98 17.45
N ILE A 261 -8.63 14.18 18.02
CA ILE A 261 -8.85 14.45 19.45
C ILE A 261 -10.31 14.14 19.84
N ASN A 262 -11.27 14.55 19.02
CA ASN A 262 -12.70 14.34 19.30
C ASN A 262 -13.18 12.91 19.06
N SER A 263 -12.36 12.05 18.45
CA SER A 263 -12.70 10.66 18.12
C SER A 263 -12.26 9.63 19.17
N ILE A 264 -11.47 10.07 20.16
CA ILE A 264 -10.98 9.29 21.30
C ILE A 264 -11.93 9.53 22.49
#